data_AF-R7EQP9-F1
#
_entry.id   AF-R7EQP9-F1
#
_cell.length_a   1.000
_cell.length_b   1.000
_cell.length_c   1.000
_cell.angle_alpha   90.00
_cell.angle_beta   90.00
_cell.angle_gamma   90.00
#
_symmetry.space_group_name_H-M   'P 1'
#
loop_
_entity.id
_entity.type
_entity.pdbx_description
1 polymer ?
#
loop_
_entity_poly.entity_id
_entity_poly.type
_entity_poly.pdbx_seq_one_letter_code
_entity_poly.pdbx_strand_id
1 'polypeptide(L)' 'MQNWGQVLAKSVLLDRIGEDTPDCTESSLKTHVSNLRGKLREATGRDCIEAVWGIGFRLNSGS' A
#
# COMPACT_ATOMS: atom_id res chain seq x y z
N MET A 1 12.72 -3.09 -0.43
CA MET A 1 11.29 -3.44 -0.27
C MET A 1 11.20 -4.86 0.26
N GLN A 2 10.51 -5.09 1.38
CA GLN A 2 10.53 -6.38 2.10
C GLN A 2 9.36 -7.33 1.79
N ASN A 3 8.30 -6.88 1.09
CA ASN A 3 7.06 -7.66 0.91
C ASN A 3 6.57 -7.69 -0.56
N TRP A 4 7.48 -7.84 -1.53
CA TRP A 4 7.10 -7.94 -2.95
C TRP A 4 6.24 -9.18 -3.21
N GLY A 5 5.18 -9.04 -4.01
CA GLY A 5 4.27 -10.13 -4.40
C GLY A 5 3.37 -10.66 -3.27
N GLN A 6 3.60 -10.24 -2.02
CA GLN A 6 2.79 -10.62 -0.88
C GLN A 6 1.61 -9.67 -0.70
N VAL A 7 0.46 -10.23 -0.33
CA VAL A 7 -0.70 -9.44 0.08
C VAL A 7 -0.54 -9.08 1.55
N LEU A 8 -0.50 -7.79 1.85
CA LEU A 8 -0.52 -7.28 3.21
C LEU A 8 -1.93 -6.85 3.57
N ALA A 9 -2.46 -7.40 4.67
CA ALA A 9 -3.77 -7.03 5.18
C ALA A 9 -3.80 -5.57 5.65
N LYS A 10 -4.96 -4.90 5.53
CA LYS A 10 -5.12 -3.51 6.00
C LYS A 10 -4.77 -3.33 7.47
N SER A 11 -5.18 -4.25 8.34
CA SER A 11 -4.88 -4.20 9.77
C SER A 11 -3.38 -4.22 10.03
N VAL A 12 -2.64 -5.14 9.41
CA VAL A 12 -1.18 -5.23 9.53
C VAL A 12 -0.49 -3.94 9.08
N LEU A 13 -0.99 -3.30 8.02
CA LEU A 13 -0.46 -2.00 7.58
C LEU A 13 -0.78 -0.89 8.59
N LEU A 14 -2.00 -0.84 9.11
CA LEU A 14 -2.41 0.15 10.11
C LEU A 14 -1.65 -0.01 11.42
N ASP A 15 -1.47 -1.24 11.92
CA ASP A 15 -0.73 -1.51 13.14
C ASP A 15 0.72 -1.02 13.02
N ARG A 16 1.40 -1.37 11.92
CA ARG A 16 2.78 -0.95 11.66
C ARG A 16 2.94 0.56 11.46
N ILE A 17 2.01 1.19 10.74
CA ILE A 17 2.06 2.65 10.56
C ILE A 17 1.74 3.35 11.89
N GLY A 18 0.85 2.77 12.69
CA GLY A 18 0.45 3.27 14.01
C GLY A 18 1.61 3.35 14.99
N GLU A 19 2.62 2.48 14.86
CA GLU A 19 3.84 2.53 15.68
C GLU A 19 4.58 3.87 15.52
N ASP A 20 4.64 4.41 14.30
CA ASP A 20 5.33 5.68 13.99
C ASP A 20 4.36 6.88 13.88
N THR A 21 3.08 6.63 13.59
CA THR A 21 2.05 7.64 13.34
C THR A 21 0.72 7.22 13.97
N PRO A 22 0.49 7.52 15.26
CA PRO A 22 -0.65 7.02 16.03
C PRO A 22 -2.04 7.38 15.49
N ASP A 23 -2.16 8.49 14.75
CA ASP A 23 -3.43 8.99 14.20
C ASP A 23 -3.78 8.36 12.83
N CYS A 24 -3.06 7.33 12.40
CA CYS A 24 -3.32 6.70 11.12
C CYS A 24 -4.66 5.96 11.13
N THR A 25 -5.58 6.41 10.26
CA THR A 25 -6.88 5.75 10.06
C THR A 25 -6.90 4.98 8.75
N GLU A 26 -7.92 4.14 8.54
CA GLU A 26 -8.12 3.46 7.25
C GLU A 26 -8.25 4.47 6.09
N SER A 27 -8.87 5.63 6.33
CA SER A 27 -8.97 6.72 5.35
C SER A 27 -7.60 7.32 5.03
N SER A 28 -6.76 7.54 6.05
CA SER A 28 -5.37 7.99 5.87
C SER A 28 -4.59 6.98 5.04
N LEU A 29 -4.67 5.69 5.39
CA LEU A 29 -4.01 4.60 4.65
C LEU A 29 -4.41 4.59 3.17
N LYS A 30 -5.71 4.67 2.86
CA LYS A 30 -6.22 4.72 1.47
C LYS A 30 -5.67 5.91 0.69
N THR A 31 -5.63 7.08 1.31
CA THR A 31 -5.07 8.30 0.70
C THR A 31 -3.58 8.12 0.42
N HIS A 32 -2.80 7.63 1.39
CA HIS A 32 -1.37 7.40 1.20
C HIS A 32 -1.07 6.38 0.12
N VAL A 33 -1.81 5.25 0.08
CA VAL A 33 -1.68 4.24 -0.97
C VAL A 33 -2.04 4.82 -2.35
N SER A 34 -3.09 5.64 -2.44
CA SER A 34 -3.49 6.27 -3.71
C SER A 34 -2.42 7.24 -4.23
N ASN A 35 -1.87 8.07 -3.35
CA ASN A 35 -0.79 8.99 -3.67
C ASN A 35 0.49 8.23 -4.07
N LEU A 36 0.84 7.18 -3.34
CA LEU A 36 2.00 6.36 -3.63
C LEU A 36 1.87 5.66 -4.99
N ARG A 37 0.68 5.11 -5.30
CA ARG A 37 0.40 4.50 -6.61
C ARG A 37 0.60 5.50 -7.75
N GLY A 38 0.13 6.74 -7.59
CA GLY A 38 0.35 7.80 -8.57
C GLY A 38 1.84 8.05 -8.81
N LYS A 39 2.61 8.28 -7.74
CA LYS A 39 4.07 8.51 -7.81
C LYS A 39 4.82 7.34 -8.44
N LEU A 40 4.48 6.10 -8.09
CA LEU A 40 5.09 4.91 -8.68
C LEU A 40 4.76 4.79 -10.17
N ARG A 41 3.53 5.11 -10.58
CA ARG A 41 3.15 5.10 -11.99
C ARG A 41 3.87 6.17 -12.78
N GLU A 42 4.06 7.35 -12.24
CA GLU A 42 4.84 8.43 -12.87
C GLU A 42 6.31 8.03 -13.05
N ALA A 43 6.91 7.40 -12.04
CA ALA A 43 8.32 7.01 -12.07
C ALA A 43 8.61 5.78 -12.94
N THR A 44 7.66 4.83 -13.03
CA THR A 44 7.88 3.52 -13.66
C THR A 44 7.06 3.28 -14.93
N GLY A 45 6.05 4.11 -15.19
CA GLY A 45 5.07 3.91 -16.26
C GLY A 45 4.11 2.73 -16.02
N ARG A 46 4.10 2.12 -14.84
CA ARG A 46 3.37 0.87 -14.53
C ARG A 46 2.52 1.00 -13.26
N ASP A 47 1.45 0.22 -13.17
CA ASP A 47 0.66 0.11 -11.94
C ASP A 47 1.30 -0.94 -11.01
N CYS A 48 2.00 -0.47 -9.98
CA CYS A 48 2.77 -1.31 -9.07
C CYS A 48 2.01 -1.73 -7.80
N ILE A 49 0.82 -1.17 -7.54
CA ILE A 49 0.04 -1.47 -6.33
C ILE A 49 -1.32 -2.04 -6.70
N GLU A 50 -1.57 -3.26 -6.25
CA GLU A 50 -2.84 -3.94 -6.43
C GLU A 50 -3.67 -3.89 -5.14
N ALA A 51 -4.96 -3.57 -5.28
CA ALA A 51 -5.93 -3.68 -4.20
C ALA A 51 -6.61 -5.06 -4.25
N VAL A 52 -6.45 -5.84 -3.17
CA VAL A 52 -7.07 -7.15 -3.01
C VAL A 52 -8.33 -6.97 -2.17
N TRP A 53 -9.48 -7.13 -2.82
CA TRP A 53 -10.78 -6.84 -2.22
C TRP A 53 -11.01 -7.63 -0.93
N GLY A 54 -11.43 -6.94 0.13
CA GLY A 54 -11.65 -7.54 1.46
C GLY A 54 -10.38 -7.87 2.25
N ILE A 55 -9.18 -7.77 1.68
CA ILE A 55 -7.92 -8.18 2.33
C ILE A 55 -6.99 -6.98 2.57
N GLY A 56 -6.54 -6.33 1.51
CA GLY A 56 -5.53 -5.27 1.62
C GLY A 56 -4.82 -4.97 0.29
N PHE A 57 -3.50 -4.87 0.33
CA PHE A 57 -2.70 -4.40 -0.81
C PHE A 57 -1.51 -5.31 -1.11
N ARG A 58 -1.14 -5.39 -2.38
CA ARG A 58 0.05 -6.11 -2.86
C ARG A 58 0.91 -5.19 -3.72
N LEU A 59 2.22 -5.28 -3.53
CA LEU A 59 3.19 -4.66 -4.44
C LEU A 59 3.53 -5.64 -5.56
N ASN A 60 3.22 -5.28 -6.80
CA ASN A 60 3.51 -6.09 -7.98
C ASN A 60 4.85 -5.70 -8.58
N SER A 61 5.79 -6.64 -8.58
CA SER A 61 7.02 -6.54 -9.36
C SER A 61 6.62 -6.57 -10.82
N GLY A 62 6.49 -5.41 -11.45
CA GLY A 62 5.96 -5.31 -12.82
C GLY A 62 6.64 -6.32 -13.74
N SER A 63 5.93 -7.37 -14.09
CA SER A 63 6.24 -8.29 -15.18
C SER A 63 5.42 -7.86 -16.38
#